data_AF-A0A372JK03-F1
#
_entry.id   AF-A0A372JK03-F1
#
_cell.length_a   1.000
_cell.length_b   1.000
_cell.length_c   1.000
_cell.angle_alpha   90.00
_cell.angle_beta   90.00
_cell.angle_gamma   90.00
#
_symmetry.space_group_name_H-M   'P 1'
#
loop_
_entity.id
_entity.type
_entity.pdbx_description
1 polymer ?
#
loop_
_entity_poly.entity_id
_entity_poly.type
_entity_poly.pdbx_seq_one_letter_code
_entity_poly.pdbx_strand_id
1 'polypeptide(L)'
;MSVLSWTRRTALAAGTCAVASLALVAPAHASVSPTTVGPTGRCAAVEFTELHGGHDYMRANPIVDWNGVCQFGIHDFSNGADYPTNGPAETPEPGIYDGPGHSEAVYVHDLLSDTWGWGPRN
;
A
#
# COMPACT_ATOMS: atom_id res chain seq x y z
N MET A 1 55.35 -46.80 -28.04
CA MET A 1 55.21 -46.16 -29.37
C MET A 1 54.10 -46.87 -30.12
N SER A 2 52.98 -46.19 -30.38
CA SER A 2 52.06 -46.39 -31.52
C SER A 2 50.97 -45.32 -31.42
N VAL A 3 50.91 -44.52 -32.47
CA VAL A 3 50.03 -43.37 -32.70
C VAL A 3 48.74 -43.87 -33.32
N LEU A 4 47.58 -43.30 -32.97
CA LEU A 4 46.48 -43.20 -33.94
C LEU A 4 45.65 -41.97 -33.69
N SER A 5 45.42 -41.31 -34.81
CA SER A 5 45.04 -39.94 -35.05
C SER A 5 43.56 -39.79 -35.37
N TRP A 6 43.08 -38.56 -35.22
CA TRP A 6 41.95 -37.93 -35.91
C TRP A 6 40.53 -38.41 -35.55
N THR A 7 39.66 -37.47 -35.16
CA THR A 7 38.63 -36.89 -36.06
C THR A 7 38.01 -35.66 -35.38
N ARG A 8 37.96 -34.53 -36.10
CA ARG A 8 37.21 -33.31 -35.75
C ARG A 8 35.73 -33.62 -35.57
N ARG A 9 35.08 -33.11 -34.51
CA ARG A 9 33.67 -32.68 -34.57
C ARG A 9 33.46 -31.46 -33.66
N THR A 10 33.48 -30.28 -34.27
CA THR A 10 32.77 -29.11 -33.79
C THR A 10 31.28 -29.45 -33.77
N ALA A 11 30.67 -29.50 -32.59
CA ALA A 11 29.23 -29.50 -32.45
C ALA A 11 28.83 -28.16 -31.81
N LEU A 12 28.43 -27.21 -32.66
CA LEU A 12 27.50 -26.17 -32.21
C LEU A 12 26.18 -26.88 -31.91
N ALA A 13 25.82 -26.94 -30.64
CA ALA A 13 24.44 -27.15 -30.23
C ALA A 13 23.97 -25.84 -29.60
N ALA A 14 23.43 -24.97 -30.46
CA ALA A 14 22.46 -23.98 -30.04
C ALA A 14 21.29 -24.73 -29.40
N GLY A 15 20.95 -24.41 -28.16
CA GLY A 15 19.96 -25.16 -27.42
C GLY A 15 19.50 -24.44 -26.19
N THR A 16 18.56 -23.51 -26.41
CA THR A 16 17.58 -23.01 -25.44
C THR A 16 18.16 -22.35 -24.18
N CYS A 17 18.33 -21.03 -24.24
CA CYS A 17 18.02 -20.20 -23.07
C CYS A 17 16.53 -20.40 -22.77
N ALA A 18 16.21 -21.41 -21.95
CA ALA A 18 14.99 -21.35 -21.17
C ALA A 18 15.20 -20.20 -20.18
N VAL A 19 14.88 -18.98 -20.61
CA VAL A 19 14.57 -17.91 -19.68
C VAL A 19 13.32 -18.40 -19.00
N ALA A 20 13.48 -19.03 -17.84
CA ALA A 20 12.39 -19.25 -16.93
C ALA A 20 11.88 -17.86 -16.60
N SER A 21 10.83 -17.44 -17.31
CA SER A 21 9.94 -16.40 -16.86
C SER A 21 9.29 -16.95 -15.59
N LEU A 22 10.04 -16.93 -14.48
CA LEU A 22 9.40 -16.72 -13.20
C LEU A 22 8.73 -15.37 -13.38
N ALA A 23 7.45 -15.41 -13.76
CA ALA A 23 6.53 -14.39 -13.34
C ALA A 23 6.69 -14.35 -11.82
N LEU A 24 7.58 -13.46 -11.37
CA LEU A 24 7.47 -12.82 -10.08
C LEU A 24 6.06 -12.24 -10.12
N VAL A 25 5.08 -13.02 -9.70
CA VAL A 25 3.90 -12.48 -9.08
C VAL A 25 4.47 -11.85 -7.83
N ALA A 26 4.97 -10.62 -7.99
CA ALA A 26 5.31 -9.78 -6.88
C ALA A 26 4.04 -9.76 -6.03
N PRO A 27 4.09 -10.21 -4.77
CA PRO A 27 3.00 -9.89 -3.89
C PRO A 27 2.94 -8.36 -3.87
N ALA A 28 1.87 -7.78 -4.40
CA ALA A 28 1.59 -6.36 -4.27
C ALA A 28 1.35 -6.15 -2.78
N HIS A 29 2.42 -5.89 -2.04
CA HIS A 29 2.38 -5.57 -0.63
C HIS A 29 2.88 -4.13 -0.54
N ALA A 30 1.97 -3.19 -0.74
CA ALA A 30 2.16 -1.84 -0.24
C ALA A 30 1.55 -1.77 1.17
N SER A 31 1.80 -2.78 2.01
CA SER A 31 1.51 -2.67 3.44
C SER A 31 2.46 -1.64 4.02
N VAL A 32 2.01 -0.39 4.09
CA VAL A 32 2.72 0.63 4.84
C VAL A 32 2.67 0.29 6.32
N SER A 33 3.76 0.59 7.01
CA SER A 33 3.79 0.41 8.46
C SER A 33 2.73 1.32 9.10
N PRO A 34 1.99 0.84 10.11
CA PRO A 34 0.98 1.65 10.80
C PRO A 34 1.59 2.99 11.23
N THR A 35 1.06 4.07 10.68
CA THR A 35 1.57 5.42 10.94
C THR A 35 0.54 6.19 11.75
N THR A 36 0.97 6.74 12.89
CA THR A 36 0.14 7.65 13.68
C THR A 36 0.15 9.03 13.05
N VAL A 37 -1.05 9.55 12.77
CA VAL A 37 -1.29 10.87 12.19
C VAL A 37 -2.08 11.67 13.22
N GLY A 38 -1.59 12.85 13.59
CA GLY A 38 -2.30 13.71 14.53
C GLY A 38 -1.72 15.12 14.52
N PRO A 39 -2.48 16.14 14.08
CA PRO A 39 -1.99 17.51 14.07
C PRO A 39 -1.85 18.12 15.47
N THR A 40 -2.59 17.57 16.44
CA THR A 40 -2.66 18.07 17.82
C THR A 40 -2.77 16.91 18.80
N GLY A 41 -2.60 17.18 20.10
CA GLY A 41 -2.88 16.19 21.15
C GLY A 41 -4.36 15.87 21.36
N ARG A 42 -5.27 16.49 20.58
CA ARG A 42 -6.73 16.30 20.67
C ARG A 42 -7.28 15.38 19.59
N CYS A 43 -6.60 15.30 18.44
CA CYS A 43 -7.03 14.52 17.29
C CYS A 43 -5.86 13.67 16.79
N ALA A 44 -6.04 12.36 16.80
CA ALA A 44 -5.09 11.43 16.23
C ALA A 44 -5.77 10.18 15.68
N ALA A 45 -5.26 9.65 14.58
CA ALA A 45 -5.65 8.39 13.98
C ALA A 45 -4.41 7.56 13.62
N VAL A 46 -4.59 6.27 13.43
CA VAL A 46 -3.61 5.40 12.79
C VAL A 46 -4.17 4.93 11.45
N GLU A 47 -3.31 4.92 10.46
CA GLU A 47 -3.58 4.26 9.20
C GLU A 47 -3.63 2.75 9.39
N PHE A 48 -4.73 2.14 8.92
CA PHE A 48 -4.93 0.72 8.88
C PHE A 48 -5.15 0.28 7.43
N THR A 49 -4.43 -0.75 7.01
CA THR A 49 -4.58 -1.37 5.69
C THR A 49 -5.12 -2.78 5.87
N GLU A 50 -6.19 -3.11 5.17
CA GLU A 50 -6.80 -4.44 5.16
C GLU A 50 -6.80 -5.05 3.76
N LEU A 51 -6.66 -6.37 3.68
CA LEU A 51 -6.68 -7.11 2.43
C LEU A 51 -8.08 -7.67 2.17
N HIS A 52 -8.76 -7.18 1.14
CA HIS A 52 -10.06 -7.70 0.68
C HIS A 52 -9.92 -8.21 -0.76
N GLY A 53 -10.24 -9.50 -0.98
CA GLY A 53 -10.20 -10.06 -2.34
C GLY A 53 -8.84 -10.03 -3.04
N GLY A 54 -7.73 -9.90 -2.28
CA GLY A 54 -6.37 -9.78 -2.83
C GLY A 54 -5.93 -8.35 -3.15
N HIS A 55 -6.70 -7.37 -2.71
CA HIS A 55 -6.44 -5.94 -2.88
C HIS A 55 -6.32 -5.26 -1.51
N ASP A 56 -5.44 -4.26 -1.43
CA ASP A 56 -5.23 -3.44 -0.24
C ASP A 56 -6.31 -2.35 -0.15
N TYR A 57 -6.82 -2.12 1.06
CA TYR A 57 -7.81 -1.11 1.38
C TYR A 57 -7.37 -0.31 2.60
N MET A 58 -7.31 1.02 2.46
CA MET A 58 -6.92 1.97 3.49
C MET A 58 -8.09 2.43 4.35
N ARG A 59 -7.79 2.68 5.61
CA ARG A 59 -8.74 3.26 6.55
C ARG A 59 -8.05 4.08 7.63
N ALA A 60 -8.66 5.21 7.98
CA ALA A 60 -8.28 5.96 9.18
C ALA A 60 -8.97 5.33 10.40
N ASN A 61 -8.18 4.87 11.38
CA ASN A 61 -8.68 4.39 12.66
C ASN A 61 -8.45 5.46 13.75
N PRO A 62 -9.49 6.15 14.22
CA PRO A 62 -9.34 7.15 15.28
C PRO A 62 -8.76 6.54 16.56
N ILE A 63 -7.74 7.20 17.13
CA ILE A 63 -7.14 6.85 18.44
C ILE A 63 -7.51 7.89 19.49
N VAL A 64 -7.56 9.16 19.09
CA VAL A 64 -7.94 10.28 19.95
C VAL A 64 -8.97 11.13 19.21
N ASP A 65 -10.17 11.21 19.78
CA ASP A 65 -11.24 12.12 19.37
C ASP A 65 -11.73 12.91 20.59
N TRP A 66 -11.18 14.11 20.79
CA TRP A 66 -11.52 14.92 21.95
C TRP A 66 -12.93 15.53 21.80
N ASN A 67 -13.92 14.94 22.46
CA ASN A 67 -15.31 15.41 22.46
C ASN A 67 -15.95 15.52 21.06
N GLY A 68 -15.53 14.71 20.09
CA GLY A 68 -16.13 14.71 18.75
C GLY A 68 -15.72 15.92 17.88
N VAL A 69 -14.61 16.60 18.21
CA VAL A 69 -14.13 17.76 17.44
C VAL A 69 -13.16 17.38 16.32
N CYS A 70 -12.97 16.09 16.07
CA CYS A 70 -12.02 15.59 15.11
C CYS A 70 -12.73 15.00 13.90
N GLN A 71 -12.22 15.29 12.71
CA GLN A 71 -12.62 14.60 11.47
C GLN A 71 -11.46 13.71 11.01
N PHE A 72 -11.80 12.50 10.60
CA PHE A 72 -10.84 11.50 10.14
C PHE A 72 -11.32 10.91 8.82
N GLY A 73 -10.39 10.51 7.97
CA GLY A 73 -10.73 9.80 6.74
C GLY A 73 -9.53 9.55 5.85
N ILE A 74 -9.82 9.13 4.63
CA ILE A 74 -8.84 8.98 3.55
C ILE A 74 -9.08 10.10 2.52
N HIS A 75 -8.02 10.76 2.11
CA HIS A 75 -8.05 11.69 0.98
C HIS A 75 -7.40 11.00 -0.22
N ASP A 76 -8.12 10.98 -1.34
CA ASP A 76 -7.60 10.51 -2.62
C ASP A 76 -7.09 11.72 -3.42
N PHE A 77 -5.77 11.83 -3.54
CA PHE A 77 -5.10 12.88 -4.32
C PHE A 77 -5.23 12.68 -5.84
N SER A 78 -5.63 11.50 -6.31
CA SER A 78 -5.86 11.25 -7.74
C SER A 78 -7.14 11.92 -8.24
N ASN A 79 -8.17 12.02 -7.39
CA ASN A 79 -9.46 12.64 -7.76
C ASN A 79 -9.86 13.84 -6.88
N GLY A 80 -9.13 14.12 -5.80
CA GLY A 80 -9.39 15.20 -4.86
C GLY A 80 -10.57 14.96 -3.91
N ALA A 81 -10.97 13.71 -3.70
CA ALA A 81 -12.11 13.34 -2.87
C ALA A 81 -11.69 13.00 -1.43
N ASP A 82 -12.54 13.39 -0.47
CA ASP A 82 -12.44 12.99 0.93
C ASP A 82 -13.45 11.88 1.24
N TYR A 83 -12.95 10.80 1.83
CA TYR A 83 -13.73 9.68 2.31
C TYR A 83 -13.69 9.67 3.85
N PRO A 84 -14.63 10.38 4.50
CA PRO A 84 -14.67 10.46 5.96
C PRO A 84 -14.99 9.10 6.57
N THR A 85 -14.25 8.72 7.59
CA THR A 85 -14.51 7.52 8.39
C THR A 85 -15.33 7.89 9.62
N ASN A 86 -16.51 7.32 9.77
CA ASN A 86 -17.44 7.64 10.85
C ASN A 86 -17.26 6.80 12.13
N GLY A 87 -16.11 6.14 12.33
CA GLY A 87 -15.88 5.34 13.53
C GLY A 87 -14.60 4.52 13.52
N PRO A 88 -14.30 3.85 14.66
CA PRO A 88 -13.16 2.93 14.78
C PRO A 88 -13.21 1.85 13.69
N ALA A 89 -12.07 1.27 13.34
CA ALA A 89 -11.88 0.27 12.28
C ALA A 89 -12.86 -0.93 12.30
N GLU A 90 -13.65 -1.09 13.37
CA GLU A 90 -14.69 -2.10 13.53
C GLU A 90 -16.03 -1.75 12.86
N THR A 91 -16.27 -0.52 12.39
CA THR A 91 -17.49 -0.24 11.61
C THR A 91 -17.44 -0.97 10.25
N PRO A 92 -18.55 -1.58 9.80
CA PRO A 92 -18.56 -2.50 8.64
C PRO A 92 -18.41 -1.81 7.28
N GLU A 93 -18.07 -0.52 7.24
CA GLU A 93 -17.79 0.16 5.99
C GLU A 93 -16.44 -0.32 5.46
N PRO A 94 -16.40 -0.84 4.21
CA PRO A 94 -15.15 -1.25 3.60
C PRO A 94 -14.21 -0.04 3.52
N GLY A 95 -12.91 -0.26 3.73
CA GLY A 95 -11.89 0.77 3.48
C GLY A 95 -11.91 1.29 2.03
N ILE A 96 -11.02 2.22 1.73
CA ILE A 96 -10.83 2.76 0.38
C ILE A 96 -9.75 1.97 -0.34
N TYR A 97 -10.02 1.53 -1.57
CA TYR A 97 -9.08 0.73 -2.35
C TYR A 97 -7.86 1.56 -2.77
N ASP A 98 -6.65 1.16 -2.34
CA ASP A 98 -5.41 1.92 -2.58
C ASP A 98 -4.57 1.42 -3.76
N GLY A 99 -5.16 0.61 -4.64
CA GLY A 99 -4.42 -0.06 -5.69
C GLY A 99 -3.94 0.83 -6.84
N PRO A 100 -3.46 0.23 -7.95
CA PRO A 100 -2.73 0.99 -8.98
C PRO A 100 -3.49 2.20 -9.54
N GLY A 101 -2.85 3.37 -9.51
CA GLY A 101 -3.41 4.63 -10.02
C GLY A 101 -4.09 5.50 -8.94
N HIS A 102 -4.19 4.98 -7.72
CA HIS A 102 -4.63 5.74 -6.56
C HIS A 102 -3.44 6.41 -5.88
N SER A 103 -3.67 7.55 -5.26
CA SER A 103 -2.70 8.12 -4.33
C SER A 103 -3.42 8.67 -3.13
N GLU A 104 -3.32 7.95 -2.01
CA GLU A 104 -4.24 8.13 -0.90
C GLU A 104 -3.46 8.40 0.38
N ALA A 105 -4.01 9.22 1.28
CA ALA A 105 -3.45 9.38 2.62
C ALA A 105 -4.54 9.52 3.66
N VAL A 106 -4.24 9.05 4.87
CA VAL A 106 -5.03 9.40 6.05
C VAL A 106 -4.95 10.90 6.30
N TYR A 107 -6.10 11.52 6.54
CA TYR A 107 -6.18 12.87 7.04
C TYR A 107 -6.81 12.90 8.43
N VAL A 108 -6.36 13.85 9.25
CA VAL A 108 -6.92 14.17 10.55
C VAL A 108 -7.09 15.68 10.63
N HIS A 109 -8.31 16.15 10.89
CA HIS A 109 -8.62 17.58 11.02
C HIS A 109 -9.13 17.87 12.42
N ASP A 110 -8.42 18.73 13.14
CA ASP A 110 -8.87 19.30 14.41
C ASP A 110 -9.77 20.51 14.10
N LEU A 111 -11.08 20.33 14.24
CA LEU A 111 -12.08 21.36 13.92
C LEU A 111 -12.02 22.56 14.87
N LEU A 112 -11.42 22.42 16.05
CA LEU A 112 -11.33 23.49 17.02
C LEU A 112 -10.17 24.45 16.72
N SER A 113 -9.01 23.93 16.28
CA SER A 113 -7.86 24.75 15.86
C SER A 113 -7.71 24.91 14.35
N ASP A 114 -8.62 24.32 13.57
CA ASP A 114 -8.56 24.27 12.11
C ASP A 114 -7.20 23.75 11.59
N THR A 115 -6.69 22.69 12.23
CA THR A 115 -5.35 22.15 11.92
C THR A 115 -5.44 20.78 11.29
N TRP A 116 -4.70 20.57 10.21
CA TRP A 116 -4.69 19.33 9.44
C TRP A 116 -3.39 18.55 9.67
N GLY A 117 -3.53 17.24 9.86
CA GLY A 117 -2.45 16.27 9.89
C GLY A 117 -2.63 15.29 8.74
N TRP A 118 -1.51 14.91 8.11
CA TRP A 118 -1.49 14.05 6.93
C TRP A 118 -0.57 12.86 7.17
N GLY A 119 -1.06 11.67 6.82
CA GLY A 119 -0.28 10.46 6.76
C GLY A 119 0.65 10.40 5.54
N PRO A 120 1.44 9.32 5.42
CA PRO A 120 2.15 9.04 4.19
C PRO A 120 1.14 8.85 3.04
N ARG A 121 1.61 9.09 1.82
CA ARG A 121 0.83 8.79 0.61
C ARG A 121 1.17 7.38 0.14
N ASN A 122 0.15 6.59 -0.11
CA ASN A 122 0.24 5.32 -0.81
C ASN A 122 0.03 5.52 -2.31
#